data_AF-A0A7K1UAM2-F1
#
_entry.id   AF-A0A7K1UAM2-F1
#
_cell.length_a   1.000
_cell.length_b   1.000
_cell.length_c   1.000
_cell.angle_alpha   90.00
_cell.angle_beta   90.00
_cell.angle_gamma   90.00
#
_symmetry.space_group_name_H-M   'P 1'
#
loop_
_entity.id
_entity.type
_entity.pdbx_description
1 polymer ?
#
loop_
_entity_poly.entity_id
_entity_poly.type
_entity_poly.pdbx_seq_one_letter_code
_entity_poly.pdbx_strand_id
1 'polypeptide(L)'
;MGILNIRLAKRGESKAIIGIAGVSGSGKTYTALKIARGMVSKASEIGFLDTENKRGSLYADILDGEFMIGDLYPPFSPSRYRDAIKEFQEAGVKVLVIDSVSHEWEGEGGVDDIANIKMGKSNMPNWILAKREHKAFMNTLLQSTMNIICCLRAREKTDFKNPKEPVSLGIQPVCEKNFMFEMTASLLMENEGKTQKFLKIPEFLRSAFGTGSGYLGEATGKKIIDWINTGEKEDPVITKLKSEMLMACEFGLAGVIAIWNTLTPAQKKKLESHKNMCKESAEEYERQAKMADETPQDSIRNPDGQIAPVNLP
;
A
#
# COMPACT_ATOMS: atom_id res chain seq x y z
N MET A 1 18.43 -23.06 -4.06
CA MET A 1 19.42 -21.96 -4.19
C MET A 1 19.32 -21.08 -2.95
N GLY A 2 20.12 -20.02 -2.79
CA GLY A 2 19.85 -19.04 -1.72
C GLY A 2 18.57 -18.27 -2.01
N ILE A 3 17.70 -18.09 -1.02
CA ILE A 3 16.43 -17.34 -1.15
C ILE A 3 16.63 -15.82 -1.06
N LEU A 4 17.87 -15.35 -0.91
CA LEU A 4 18.22 -13.95 -0.65
C LEU A 4 19.33 -13.46 -1.60
N ASN A 5 19.27 -12.17 -1.95
CA ASN A 5 20.38 -11.44 -2.55
C ASN A 5 20.99 -10.49 -1.51
N ILE A 6 22.04 -10.94 -0.82
CA ILE A 6 22.70 -10.17 0.24
C ILE A 6 23.60 -9.11 -0.41
N ARG A 7 23.35 -7.83 -0.09
CA ARG A 7 24.09 -6.68 -0.63
C ARG A 7 24.39 -5.66 0.47
N LEU A 8 25.39 -4.82 0.24
CA LEU A 8 25.59 -3.63 1.06
C LEU A 8 24.36 -2.72 0.92
N ALA A 9 23.84 -2.25 2.06
CA ALA A 9 22.71 -1.35 2.08
C ALA A 9 23.11 0.00 1.47
N LYS A 10 22.40 0.41 0.41
CA LYS A 10 22.54 1.74 -0.21
C LYS A 10 21.20 2.46 -0.12
N ARG A 11 21.23 3.77 0.14
CA ARG A 11 20.04 4.65 0.06
C ARG A 11 19.66 4.84 -1.41
N GLY A 12 18.41 5.23 -1.70
CA GLY A 12 17.95 5.49 -3.07
C GLY A 12 16.98 4.47 -3.64
N GLU A 13 16.81 3.30 -3.01
CA GLU A 13 15.91 2.26 -3.50
C GLU A 13 14.51 2.30 -2.84
N SER A 14 14.41 2.82 -1.62
CA SER A 14 13.14 2.87 -0.87
C SER A 14 12.27 4.03 -1.31
N LYS A 15 10.95 3.84 -1.35
CA LYS A 15 9.97 4.90 -1.60
C LYS A 15 9.37 5.40 -0.29
N ALA A 16 9.00 6.68 -0.28
CA ALA A 16 8.23 7.23 0.83
C ALA A 16 6.75 6.91 0.64
N ILE A 17 6.17 6.40 1.70
CA ILE A 17 4.73 6.26 1.84
C ILE A 17 4.32 7.10 3.04
N ILE A 18 3.48 8.10 2.81
CA ILE A 18 3.10 9.10 3.81
C ILE A 18 1.60 8.99 4.10
N GLY A 19 1.23 8.83 5.36
CA GLY A 19 -0.16 8.86 5.81
C GLY A 19 -0.56 10.23 6.36
N ILE A 20 -1.57 10.87 5.78
CA ILE A 20 -2.15 12.13 6.26
C ILE A 20 -3.62 11.89 6.60
N ALA A 21 -3.92 11.75 7.89
CA ALA A 21 -5.29 11.63 8.37
C ALA A 21 -5.81 12.98 8.88
N GLY A 22 -7.13 13.15 8.95
CA GLY A 22 -7.73 14.35 9.51
C GLY A 22 -9.22 14.49 9.21
N VAL A 23 -9.91 15.28 10.01
CA VAL A 23 -11.34 15.57 9.83
C VAL A 23 -11.60 16.33 8.52
N SER A 24 -12.86 16.45 8.10
CA SER A 24 -13.21 17.28 6.94
C SER A 24 -12.73 18.72 7.14
N GLY A 25 -12.26 19.37 6.08
CA GLY A 25 -11.72 20.74 6.13
C GLY A 25 -10.35 20.89 6.77
N SER A 26 -9.69 19.82 7.23
CA SER A 26 -8.39 19.93 7.91
C SER A 26 -7.19 20.21 6.99
N GLY A 27 -7.39 20.38 5.67
CA GLY A 27 -6.32 20.75 4.73
C GLY A 27 -5.54 19.57 4.10
N LYS A 28 -6.03 18.33 4.23
CA LYS A 28 -5.34 17.10 3.76
C LYS A 28 -4.97 17.13 2.28
N THR A 29 -5.95 17.32 1.41
CA THR A 29 -5.80 17.23 -0.05
C THR A 29 -4.82 18.27 -0.56
N TYR A 30 -5.04 19.54 -0.17
CA TYR A 30 -4.15 20.64 -0.51
C TYR A 30 -2.71 20.38 -0.06
N THR A 31 -2.53 19.96 1.18
CA THR A 31 -1.20 19.68 1.74
C THR A 31 -0.53 18.50 1.04
N ALA A 32 -1.27 17.43 0.76
CA ALA A 32 -0.77 16.26 0.04
C ALA A 32 -0.27 16.62 -1.36
N LEU A 33 -1.05 17.39 -2.13
CA LEU A 33 -0.65 17.88 -3.44
C LEU A 33 0.58 18.79 -3.38
N LYS A 34 0.66 19.68 -2.38
CA LYS A 34 1.84 20.55 -2.18
C LYS A 34 3.09 19.76 -1.80
N ILE A 35 2.97 18.76 -0.93
CA ILE A 35 4.08 17.85 -0.63
C ILE A 35 4.49 17.08 -1.90
N ALA A 36 3.52 16.50 -2.63
CA ALA A 36 3.79 15.76 -3.86
C ALA A 36 4.52 16.63 -4.88
N ARG A 37 4.15 17.90 -5.01
CA ARG A 37 4.81 18.85 -5.89
C ARG A 37 6.28 19.05 -5.54
N GLY A 38 6.61 19.14 -4.25
CA GLY A 38 8.01 19.22 -3.78
C GLY A 38 8.84 17.97 -4.05
N MET A 39 8.19 16.82 -4.29
CA MET A 39 8.85 15.52 -4.52
C MET A 39 9.14 15.24 -6.00
N VAL A 40 8.63 16.05 -6.92
CA VAL A 40 8.76 15.85 -8.38
C VAL A 40 9.38 17.06 -9.07
N SER A 41 9.79 16.89 -10.33
CA SER A 41 10.33 18.00 -11.13
C SER A 41 9.22 18.82 -11.80
N LYS A 42 8.13 18.16 -12.23
CA LYS A 42 6.98 18.79 -12.89
C LYS A 42 5.67 18.28 -12.28
N ALA A 43 4.64 19.12 -12.23
CA ALA A 43 3.31 18.74 -11.73
C ALA A 43 2.72 17.53 -12.47
N SER A 44 3.01 17.39 -13.77
CA SER A 44 2.54 16.27 -14.60
C SER A 44 3.10 14.89 -14.20
N GLU A 45 4.07 14.84 -13.28
CA GLU A 45 4.60 13.59 -12.71
C GLU A 45 3.84 13.13 -11.46
N ILE A 46 2.82 13.88 -11.06
CA ILE A 46 1.93 13.59 -9.93
C ILE A 46 0.68 12.92 -10.47
N GLY A 47 0.29 11.82 -9.84
CA GLY A 47 -1.02 11.19 -10.00
C GLY A 47 -1.90 11.49 -8.80
N PHE A 48 -3.20 11.60 -9.03
CA PHE A 48 -4.21 11.79 -8.01
C PHE A 48 -5.33 10.77 -8.20
N LEU A 49 -5.42 9.80 -7.30
CA LEU A 49 -6.52 8.84 -7.25
C LEU A 49 -7.65 9.45 -6.40
N ASP A 50 -8.72 9.87 -7.05
CA ASP A 50 -9.88 10.51 -6.44
C ASP A 50 -10.97 9.47 -6.13
N THR A 51 -11.25 9.27 -4.84
CA THR A 51 -12.34 8.40 -4.36
C THR A 51 -13.48 9.22 -3.71
N GLU A 52 -13.38 10.55 -3.78
CA GLU A 52 -14.24 11.53 -3.12
C GLU A 52 -15.19 12.22 -4.10
N ASN A 53 -15.49 11.58 -5.24
CA ASN A 53 -16.40 12.03 -6.30
C ASN A 53 -15.96 13.35 -6.97
N LYS A 54 -14.80 13.33 -7.63
CA LYS A 54 -14.22 14.44 -8.42
C LYS A 54 -13.82 15.68 -7.62
N ARG A 55 -13.67 15.56 -6.30
CA ARG A 55 -13.21 16.68 -5.46
C ARG A 55 -11.76 17.09 -5.74
N GLY A 56 -10.92 16.17 -6.21
CA GLY A 56 -9.56 16.44 -6.63
C GLY A 56 -9.48 17.46 -7.77
N SER A 57 -10.49 17.48 -8.65
CA SER A 57 -10.56 18.46 -9.76
C SER A 57 -10.70 19.91 -9.28
N LEU A 58 -11.17 20.14 -8.05
CA LEU A 58 -11.23 21.48 -7.45
C LEU A 58 -9.85 22.08 -7.16
N TYR A 59 -8.79 21.27 -7.24
CA TYR A 59 -7.42 21.68 -6.98
C TYR A 59 -6.58 21.77 -8.27
N ALA A 60 -7.20 21.75 -9.45
CA ALA A 60 -6.49 21.71 -10.73
C ALA A 60 -5.48 22.87 -10.94
N ASP A 61 -5.68 23.99 -10.27
CA ASP A 61 -4.90 25.23 -10.41
C ASP A 61 -3.96 25.53 -9.23
N ILE A 62 -3.88 24.66 -8.21
CA ILE A 62 -3.07 24.97 -7.01
C ILE A 62 -1.56 24.73 -7.21
N LEU A 63 -1.16 24.07 -8.30
CA LEU A 63 0.22 23.75 -8.64
C LEU A 63 0.69 24.62 -9.82
N ASP A 64 2.00 24.61 -10.08
CA ASP A 64 2.64 25.29 -11.23
C ASP A 64 2.45 24.55 -12.57
N GLY A 65 1.42 23.70 -12.66
CA GLY A 65 1.07 22.91 -13.83
C GLY A 65 0.01 21.86 -13.52
N GLU A 66 -0.47 21.16 -14.55
CA GLU A 66 -1.48 20.12 -14.41
C GLU A 66 -0.89 18.83 -13.84
N PHE A 67 -1.63 18.16 -12.95
CA PHE A 67 -1.34 16.80 -12.48
C PHE A 67 -2.30 15.81 -13.13
N MET A 68 -1.92 14.53 -13.15
CA MET A 68 -2.77 13.45 -13.67
C MET A 68 -3.81 13.05 -12.63
N ILE A 69 -5.06 12.83 -13.03
CA ILE A 69 -6.15 12.42 -12.15
C ILE A 69 -6.86 11.17 -12.67
N GLY A 70 -7.27 10.30 -11.77
CA GLY A 70 -8.08 9.11 -12.05
C GLY A 70 -9.15 8.97 -10.98
N ASP A 71 -10.41 8.87 -11.40
CA ASP A 71 -11.54 8.71 -10.49
C ASP A 71 -11.83 7.23 -10.23
N LEU A 72 -11.88 6.82 -8.97
CA LEU A 72 -12.32 5.50 -8.56
C LEU A 72 -13.67 5.59 -7.87
N TYR A 73 -14.68 4.98 -8.50
CA TYR A 73 -16.05 4.89 -7.98
C TYR A 73 -16.29 3.54 -7.27
N PRO A 74 -17.31 3.43 -6.40
CA PRO A 74 -17.72 2.17 -5.79
C PRO A 74 -17.87 1.01 -6.80
N PRO A 75 -17.66 -0.25 -6.38
CA PRO A 75 -17.17 -0.67 -5.07
C PRO A 75 -15.70 -0.30 -4.83
N PHE A 76 -15.36 0.07 -3.60
CA PHE A 76 -14.03 0.48 -3.15
C PHE A 76 -13.20 -0.71 -2.64
N SER A 77 -13.23 -1.83 -3.36
CA SER A 77 -12.56 -3.04 -2.91
C SER A 77 -11.03 -2.89 -2.90
N PRO A 78 -10.31 -3.56 -1.98
CA PRO A 78 -8.84 -3.50 -1.92
C PRO A 78 -8.17 -3.88 -3.25
N SER A 79 -8.76 -4.83 -4.00
CA SER A 79 -8.32 -5.22 -5.34
C SER A 79 -8.29 -4.04 -6.33
N ARG A 80 -9.34 -3.21 -6.36
CA ARG A 80 -9.42 -2.07 -7.28
C ARG A 80 -8.44 -0.97 -6.93
N TYR A 81 -8.12 -0.79 -5.65
CA TYR A 81 -7.00 0.09 -5.26
C TYR A 81 -5.66 -0.43 -5.78
N ARG A 82 -5.43 -1.75 -5.75
CA ARG A 82 -4.20 -2.33 -6.33
C ARG A 82 -4.10 -2.07 -7.82
N ASP A 83 -5.19 -2.26 -8.55
CA ASP A 83 -5.23 -2.05 -9.99
C ASP A 83 -5.01 -0.57 -10.33
N ALA A 84 -5.66 0.35 -9.62
CA ALA A 84 -5.43 1.78 -9.78
C ALA A 84 -3.98 2.20 -9.52
N ILE A 85 -3.33 1.66 -8.47
CA ILE A 85 -1.91 1.92 -8.21
C ILE A 85 -1.03 1.44 -9.37
N LYS A 86 -1.34 0.28 -9.96
CA LYS A 86 -0.61 -0.25 -11.13
C LYS A 86 -0.82 0.61 -12.36
N GLU A 87 -2.06 1.04 -12.64
CA GLU A 87 -2.38 1.92 -13.77
C GLU A 87 -1.60 3.25 -13.70
N PHE A 88 -1.54 3.88 -12.52
CA PHE A 88 -0.72 5.09 -12.34
C PHE A 88 0.78 4.83 -12.52
N GLN A 89 1.26 3.67 -12.06
CA GLN A 89 2.66 3.27 -12.27
C GLN A 89 2.97 3.04 -13.76
N GLU A 90 2.03 2.50 -14.52
CA GLU A 90 2.12 2.34 -15.97
C GLU A 90 2.09 3.67 -16.71
N ALA A 91 1.29 4.63 -16.22
CA ALA A 91 1.23 6.00 -16.71
C ALA A 91 2.51 6.82 -16.43
N GLY A 92 3.48 6.27 -15.70
CA GLY A 92 4.77 6.91 -15.42
C GLY A 92 4.73 7.94 -14.29
N VAL A 93 3.70 7.90 -13.43
CA VAL A 93 3.61 8.74 -12.24
C VAL A 93 4.78 8.44 -11.29
N LYS A 94 5.32 9.50 -10.67
CA LYS A 94 6.42 9.41 -9.68
C LYS A 94 5.92 9.52 -8.25
N VAL A 95 4.85 10.28 -8.05
CA VAL A 95 4.20 10.48 -6.76
C VAL A 95 2.69 10.36 -6.93
N LEU A 96 2.07 9.39 -6.25
CA LEU A 96 0.64 9.18 -6.26
C LEU A 96 0.02 9.71 -4.96
N VAL A 97 -0.93 10.63 -5.06
CA VAL A 97 -1.81 11.02 -3.95
C VAL A 97 -3.08 10.17 -4.05
N ILE A 98 -3.50 9.54 -2.95
CA ILE A 98 -4.75 8.79 -2.87
C ILE A 98 -5.68 9.52 -1.90
N ASP A 99 -6.76 10.11 -2.39
CA ASP A 99 -7.74 10.84 -1.58
C ASP A 99 -9.15 10.27 -1.80
N SER A 100 -9.65 9.38 -0.96
CA SER A 100 -9.03 8.86 0.27
C SER A 100 -8.96 7.34 0.32
N VAL A 101 -8.01 6.83 1.11
CA VAL A 101 -7.87 5.40 1.43
C VAL A 101 -8.97 4.94 2.39
N SER A 102 -9.62 5.85 3.13
CA SER A 102 -10.68 5.48 4.06
C SER A 102 -11.85 4.74 3.42
N HIS A 103 -12.12 4.97 2.12
CA HIS A 103 -13.14 4.22 1.39
C HIS A 103 -12.75 2.75 1.15
N GLU A 104 -11.47 2.40 1.12
CA GLU A 104 -11.06 0.99 1.09
C GLU A 104 -11.54 0.25 2.34
N TRP A 105 -11.56 0.93 3.49
CA TRP A 105 -11.97 0.32 4.75
C TRP A 105 -13.50 0.26 4.89
N GLU A 106 -14.17 1.40 4.84
CA GLU A 106 -15.61 1.52 5.16
C GLU A 106 -16.51 1.98 4.01
N GLY A 107 -15.93 2.21 2.83
CA GLY A 107 -16.70 2.54 1.64
C GLY A 107 -17.49 1.33 1.14
N GLU A 108 -18.50 1.60 0.30
CA GLU A 108 -19.28 0.54 -0.36
C GLU A 108 -18.36 -0.48 -1.06
N GLY A 109 -18.50 -1.76 -0.72
CA GLY A 109 -17.66 -2.84 -1.22
C GLY A 109 -16.22 -2.87 -0.68
N GLY A 110 -15.92 -2.05 0.32
CA GLY A 110 -14.66 -2.03 1.07
C GLY A 110 -14.53 -3.19 2.06
N VAL A 111 -13.48 -3.16 2.89
CA VAL A 111 -13.12 -4.22 3.84
C VAL A 111 -14.25 -4.55 4.80
N ASP A 112 -14.92 -3.54 5.36
CA ASP A 112 -16.04 -3.74 6.28
C ASP A 112 -17.21 -4.45 5.59
N ASP A 113 -17.55 -4.08 4.35
CA ASP A 113 -18.59 -4.76 3.57
C ASP A 113 -18.19 -6.21 3.24
N ILE A 114 -16.95 -6.42 2.80
CA ILE A 114 -16.40 -7.76 2.52
C ILE A 114 -16.48 -8.66 3.75
N ALA A 115 -16.17 -8.12 4.94
CA ALA A 115 -16.30 -8.85 6.19
C ALA A 115 -17.74 -9.23 6.49
N ASN A 116 -18.72 -8.41 6.09
CA ASN A 116 -20.14 -8.60 6.39
C ASN A 116 -20.94 -9.26 5.25
N ILE A 117 -20.30 -9.74 4.18
CA ILE A 117 -20.96 -10.53 3.13
C ILE A 117 -21.59 -11.77 3.77
N LYS A 118 -22.92 -11.89 3.64
CA LYS A 118 -23.67 -13.06 4.13
C LYS A 118 -23.41 -14.26 3.22
N MET A 119 -22.51 -15.14 3.63
CA MET A 119 -22.30 -16.44 2.98
C MET A 119 -23.03 -17.54 3.76
N GLY A 120 -24.10 -18.08 3.17
CA GLY A 120 -24.85 -19.21 3.73
C GLY A 120 -25.72 -18.88 4.94
N LYS A 121 -25.90 -19.84 5.86
CA LYS A 121 -26.75 -19.71 7.06
C LYS A 121 -26.05 -19.09 8.28
N SER A 122 -24.74 -18.82 8.19
CA SER A 122 -23.97 -18.23 9.29
C SER A 122 -24.05 -16.71 9.23
N ASN A 123 -24.44 -16.09 10.35
CA ASN A 123 -24.45 -14.63 10.52
C ASN A 123 -23.09 -14.07 11.00
N MET A 124 -22.03 -14.87 11.02
CA MET A 124 -20.71 -14.40 11.50
C MET A 124 -19.92 -13.68 10.39
N PRO A 125 -19.36 -12.49 10.66
CA PRO A 125 -18.53 -11.78 9.69
C PRO A 125 -17.27 -12.57 9.29
N ASN A 126 -16.98 -12.63 7.99
CA ASN A 126 -15.78 -13.26 7.43
C ASN A 126 -14.59 -12.28 7.42
N TRP A 127 -14.07 -11.98 8.60
CA TRP A 127 -12.86 -11.15 8.75
C TRP A 127 -11.59 -11.78 8.16
N ILE A 128 -11.59 -13.08 7.89
CA ILE A 128 -10.44 -13.77 7.28
C ILE A 128 -10.26 -13.30 5.84
N LEU A 129 -11.33 -13.34 5.04
CA LEU A 129 -11.31 -12.86 3.66
C LEU A 129 -10.98 -11.37 3.59
N ALA A 130 -11.69 -10.56 4.39
CA ALA A 130 -11.53 -9.10 4.41
C ALA A 130 -10.09 -8.67 4.73
N LYS A 131 -9.48 -9.28 5.75
CA LYS A 131 -8.07 -9.01 6.10
C LYS A 131 -7.09 -9.52 5.06
N ARG A 132 -7.40 -10.60 4.34
CA ARG A 132 -6.56 -11.10 3.25
C ARG A 132 -6.50 -10.09 2.10
N GLU A 133 -7.66 -9.58 1.68
CA GLU A 133 -7.75 -8.55 0.62
C GLU A 133 -7.03 -7.26 1.05
N HIS A 134 -7.25 -6.79 2.27
CA HIS A 134 -6.56 -5.61 2.81
C HIS A 134 -5.04 -5.78 2.83
N LYS A 135 -4.53 -6.93 3.27
CA LYS A 135 -3.09 -7.23 3.26
C LYS A 135 -2.52 -7.21 1.85
N ALA A 136 -3.26 -7.71 0.87
CA ALA A 136 -2.84 -7.69 -0.52
C ALA A 136 -2.71 -6.24 -1.02
N PHE A 137 -3.68 -5.38 -0.69
CA PHE A 137 -3.59 -3.94 -0.96
C PHE A 137 -2.37 -3.29 -0.29
N MET A 138 -2.15 -3.57 1.00
CA MET A 138 -0.98 -3.08 1.74
C MET A 138 0.34 -3.50 1.08
N ASN A 139 0.45 -4.74 0.62
CA ASN A 139 1.64 -5.22 -0.08
C ASN A 139 1.90 -4.44 -1.37
N THR A 140 0.87 -4.19 -2.19
CA THR A 140 1.00 -3.36 -3.40
C THR A 140 1.44 -1.94 -3.07
N LEU A 141 0.88 -1.36 -2.01
CA LEU A 141 1.21 0.00 -1.57
C LEU A 141 2.67 0.08 -1.09
N LEU A 142 3.14 -0.90 -0.30
CA LEU A 142 4.51 -0.98 0.23
C LEU A 142 5.57 -1.32 -0.82
N GLN A 143 5.22 -2.08 -1.86
CA GLN A 143 6.13 -2.51 -2.93
C GLN A 143 6.10 -1.59 -4.17
N SER A 144 5.25 -0.57 -4.17
CA SER A 144 5.13 0.38 -5.26
C SER A 144 6.47 1.07 -5.56
N THR A 145 6.74 1.31 -6.85
CA THR A 145 7.93 2.07 -7.27
C THR A 145 7.71 3.59 -7.26
N MET A 146 6.48 4.03 -6.95
CA MET A 146 6.11 5.43 -6.76
C MET A 146 6.22 5.79 -5.28
N ASN A 147 6.45 7.08 -4.99
CA ASN A 147 6.13 7.56 -3.64
C ASN A 147 4.60 7.71 -3.55
N ILE A 148 4.02 7.43 -2.39
CA ILE A 148 2.57 7.48 -2.21
C ILE A 148 2.22 8.36 -1.01
N ILE A 149 1.24 9.24 -1.17
CA ILE A 149 0.65 10.02 -0.09
C ILE A 149 -0.80 9.57 0.07
N CYS A 150 -1.10 8.90 1.17
CA CYS A 150 -2.44 8.43 1.50
C CYS A 150 -3.14 9.48 2.34
N CYS A 151 -4.22 10.05 1.83
CA CYS A 151 -5.14 10.86 2.59
C CYS A 151 -6.20 9.96 3.24
N LEU A 152 -6.49 10.19 4.52
CA LEU A 152 -7.49 9.46 5.28
C LEU A 152 -8.45 10.42 5.97
N ARG A 153 -9.72 10.03 6.01
CA ARG A 153 -10.69 10.64 6.90
C ARG A 153 -10.32 10.28 8.34
N ALA A 154 -10.67 11.15 9.28
CA ALA A 154 -10.60 10.88 10.70
C ALA A 154 -11.90 11.30 11.37
N ARG A 155 -12.29 10.59 12.43
CA ARG A 155 -13.48 10.87 13.23
C ARG A 155 -13.19 10.65 14.70
N GLU A 156 -13.97 11.29 15.55
CA GLU A 156 -13.97 11.00 16.98
C GLU A 156 -14.34 9.53 17.22
N LYS A 157 -13.52 8.83 18.00
CA LYS A 157 -13.76 7.43 18.37
C LYS A 157 -14.08 7.35 19.85
N THR A 158 -15.12 6.58 20.19
CA THR A 158 -15.54 6.37 21.58
C THR A 158 -15.45 4.88 21.91
N ASP A 159 -14.86 4.55 23.07
CA ASP A 159 -14.88 3.21 23.64
C ASP A 159 -16.19 3.02 24.44
N PHE A 160 -16.95 1.99 24.08
CA PHE A 160 -18.20 1.60 24.73
C PHE A 160 -18.08 0.29 25.53
N LYS A 161 -16.86 -0.18 25.85
CA LYS A 161 -16.66 -1.36 26.72
C LYS A 161 -17.40 -1.25 28.05
N ASN A 162 -17.51 -0.05 28.61
CA ASN A 162 -18.47 0.27 29.67
C ASN A 162 -19.55 1.20 29.09
N PRO A 163 -20.74 0.70 28.71
CA PRO A 163 -21.79 1.53 28.11
C PRO A 163 -22.28 2.66 29.01
N LYS A 164 -22.10 2.57 30.33
CA LYS A 164 -22.48 3.61 31.29
C LYS A 164 -21.45 4.74 31.38
N GLU A 165 -20.23 4.51 30.91
CA GLU A 165 -19.11 5.44 30.98
C GLU A 165 -18.37 5.43 29.63
N PRO A 166 -18.97 5.95 28.56
CA PRO A 166 -18.31 6.05 27.26
C PRO A 166 -17.06 6.93 27.38
N VAL A 167 -15.91 6.40 26.93
CA VAL A 167 -14.63 7.11 26.99
C VAL A 167 -14.24 7.55 25.59
N SER A 168 -13.99 8.84 25.39
CA SER A 168 -13.39 9.34 24.15
C SER A 168 -11.97 8.79 24.01
N LEU A 169 -11.69 8.21 22.84
CA LEU A 169 -10.36 7.80 22.38
C LEU A 169 -9.73 8.87 21.46
N GLY A 170 -10.39 10.03 21.36
CA GLY A 170 -10.03 11.14 20.48
C GLY A 170 -10.28 10.88 19.00
N ILE A 171 -9.80 11.82 18.19
CA ILE A 171 -9.85 11.74 16.72
C ILE A 171 -8.91 10.62 16.25
N GLN A 172 -9.48 9.66 15.54
CA GLN A 172 -8.78 8.51 14.99
C GLN A 172 -8.98 8.42 13.47
N PRO A 173 -7.93 8.03 12.72
CA PRO A 173 -8.05 7.72 11.30
C PRO A 173 -9.07 6.61 11.04
N VAL A 174 -9.75 6.69 9.91
CA VAL A 174 -10.67 5.68 9.42
C VAL A 174 -9.90 4.72 8.51
N CYS A 175 -9.40 3.64 9.09
CA CYS A 175 -8.65 2.57 8.41
C CYS A 175 -8.45 1.37 9.34
N GLU A 176 -7.76 0.34 8.85
CA GLU A 176 -7.18 -0.71 9.69
C GLU A 176 -6.24 -0.10 10.75
N LYS A 177 -6.25 -0.66 11.96
CA LYS A 177 -5.57 -0.10 13.14
C LYS A 177 -4.06 0.12 12.98
N ASN A 178 -3.38 -0.67 12.16
CA ASN A 178 -1.95 -0.63 11.94
C ASN A 178 -1.57 0.15 10.68
N PHE A 179 -2.53 0.47 9.80
CA PHE A 179 -2.29 1.12 8.51
C PHE A 179 -1.34 2.33 8.64
N MET A 180 -1.65 3.25 9.57
CA MET A 180 -0.84 4.46 9.77
C MET A 180 0.57 4.18 10.30
N PHE A 181 0.78 3.06 10.99
CA PHE A 181 2.09 2.68 11.53
C PHE A 181 2.95 1.92 10.50
N GLU A 182 2.35 1.35 9.46
CA GLU A 182 3.07 0.74 8.35
C GLU A 182 3.69 1.79 7.41
N MET A 183 3.08 2.98 7.32
CA MET A 183 3.59 4.09 6.51
C MET A 183 5.01 4.50 6.94
N THR A 184 5.82 5.03 6.01
CA THR A 184 7.14 5.59 6.32
C THR A 184 7.03 6.72 7.35
N ALA A 185 6.07 7.61 7.13
CA ALA A 185 5.71 8.72 8.01
C ALA A 185 4.19 8.85 8.06
N SER A 186 3.64 9.22 9.21
CA SER A 186 2.21 9.41 9.37
C SER A 186 1.85 10.43 10.45
N LEU A 187 0.79 11.18 10.16
CA LEU A 187 0.32 12.27 11.01
C LEU A 187 -1.19 12.44 10.93
N LEU A 188 -1.74 13.04 11.98
CA LEU A 188 -3.08 13.60 12.02
C LEU A 188 -2.97 15.11 11.81
N MET A 189 -3.75 15.63 10.88
CA MET A 189 -3.76 17.03 10.45
C MET A 189 -4.99 17.75 10.97
N GLU A 190 -4.76 18.94 11.49
CA GLU A 190 -5.75 19.82 12.11
C GLU A 190 -5.55 21.27 11.63
N ASN A 191 -6.53 22.14 11.92
CA ASN A 191 -6.45 23.59 11.68
C ASN A 191 -6.02 23.96 10.26
N GLU A 192 -6.68 23.38 9.25
CA GLU A 192 -6.40 23.64 7.82
C GLU A 192 -4.92 23.40 7.43
N GLY A 193 -4.28 22.41 8.07
CA GLY A 193 -2.90 22.04 7.79
C GLY A 193 -1.87 22.84 8.55
N LYS A 194 -2.27 23.73 9.48
CA LYS A 194 -1.36 24.53 10.33
C LYS A 194 -0.82 23.76 11.53
N THR A 195 -1.46 22.67 11.91
CA THR A 195 -1.07 21.86 13.07
C THR A 195 -1.13 20.39 12.72
N GLN A 196 -0.14 19.63 13.18
CA GLN A 196 -0.07 18.19 12.98
C GLN A 196 0.31 17.47 14.26
N LYS A 197 -0.43 16.41 14.58
CA LYS A 197 -0.05 15.44 15.59
C LYS A 197 0.66 14.27 14.90
N PHE A 198 1.95 14.09 15.18
CA PHE A 198 2.72 12.99 14.62
C PHE A 198 2.31 11.67 15.23
N LEU A 199 1.95 10.70 14.39
CA LEU A 199 1.70 9.31 14.79
C LEU A 199 2.98 8.49 14.66
N LYS A 200 3.70 8.68 13.56
CA LYS A 200 5.01 8.08 13.30
C LYS A 200 5.83 9.01 12.41
N ILE A 201 6.92 9.56 12.91
CA ILE A 201 7.92 10.25 12.09
C ILE A 201 9.29 9.69 12.46
N PRO A 202 9.98 8.98 11.56
CA PRO A 202 11.31 8.48 11.86
C PRO A 202 12.29 9.65 11.97
N GLU A 203 13.34 9.46 12.77
CA GLU A 203 14.31 10.52 13.08
C GLU A 203 14.86 11.20 11.83
N PHE A 204 15.15 10.41 10.80
CA PHE A 204 15.72 10.90 9.55
C PHE A 204 14.78 11.78 8.72
N LEU A 205 13.46 11.78 8.98
CA LEU A 205 12.50 12.69 8.34
C LEU A 205 12.05 13.83 9.26
N ARG A 206 12.48 13.89 10.53
CA ARG A 206 12.03 14.95 11.45
C ARG A 206 12.30 16.35 10.91
N SER A 207 13.44 16.57 10.27
CA SER A 207 13.79 17.88 9.69
C SER A 207 12.86 18.30 8.53
N ALA A 208 12.18 17.34 7.88
CA ALA A 208 11.20 17.59 6.83
C ALA A 208 9.85 18.02 7.39
N PHE A 209 9.38 17.34 8.44
CA PHE A 209 8.07 17.60 9.06
C PHE A 209 8.10 18.67 10.16
N GLY A 210 9.27 19.03 10.68
CA GLY A 210 9.42 20.03 11.72
C GLY A 210 8.88 19.57 13.07
N THR A 211 8.19 20.45 13.78
CA THR A 211 7.71 20.24 15.15
C THR A 211 6.20 19.97 15.24
N GLY A 212 5.50 19.85 14.11
CA GLY A 212 4.04 19.70 14.06
C GLY A 212 3.28 21.04 14.12
N SER A 213 4.00 22.15 13.93
CA SER A 213 3.44 23.50 13.83
C SER A 213 3.89 24.16 12.52
N GLY A 214 2.96 24.81 11.84
CA GLY A 214 3.16 25.42 10.52
C GLY A 214 2.62 24.56 9.38
N TYR A 215 2.78 25.06 8.16
CA TYR A 215 2.30 24.38 6.96
C TYR A 215 3.32 23.36 6.45
N LEU A 216 2.83 22.16 6.14
CA LEU A 216 3.56 21.23 5.29
C LEU A 216 3.26 21.57 3.82
N GLY A 217 4.26 21.43 2.96
CA GLY A 217 4.11 21.77 1.54
C GLY A 217 5.30 21.37 0.69
N GLU A 218 5.56 22.12 -0.37
CA GLU A 218 6.61 21.79 -1.35
C GLU A 218 8.00 21.67 -0.71
N ALA A 219 8.33 22.54 0.25
CA ALA A 219 9.58 22.44 1.01
C ALA A 219 9.69 21.13 1.81
N THR A 220 8.58 20.63 2.35
CA THR A 220 8.52 19.33 3.05
C THR A 220 8.79 18.21 2.06
N GLY A 221 8.08 18.20 0.93
CA GLY A 221 8.28 17.22 -0.14
C GLY A 221 9.71 17.17 -0.65
N LYS A 222 10.31 18.35 -0.85
CA LYS A 222 11.71 18.48 -1.28
C LYS A 222 12.67 17.83 -0.28
N LYS A 223 12.52 18.12 1.01
CA LYS A 223 13.39 17.51 2.05
C LYS A 223 13.24 15.98 2.11
N ILE A 224 12.02 15.47 1.92
CA ILE A 224 11.76 14.03 1.89
C ILE A 224 12.47 13.38 0.69
N ILE A 225 12.28 13.93 -0.51
CA ILE A 225 12.86 13.33 -1.72
C ILE A 225 14.38 13.48 -1.76
N ASP A 226 14.92 14.59 -1.27
CA ASP A 226 16.37 14.82 -1.16
C ASP A 226 16.98 13.75 -0.25
N TRP A 227 16.37 13.45 0.91
CA TRP A 227 16.83 12.40 1.82
C TRP A 227 16.77 11.00 1.19
N ILE A 228 15.65 10.67 0.54
CA ILE A 228 15.46 9.36 -0.10
C ILE A 228 16.50 9.13 -1.20
N ASN A 229 16.83 10.18 -1.95
CA ASN A 229 17.70 10.12 -3.11
C ASN A 229 19.21 10.26 -2.81
N THR A 230 19.66 10.32 -1.55
CA THR A 230 21.09 10.51 -1.22
C THR A 230 21.99 9.29 -1.51
N GLY A 231 21.61 8.38 -2.41
CA GLY A 231 22.41 7.20 -2.75
C GLY A 231 22.28 6.80 -4.22
N GLU A 232 23.03 5.77 -4.62
CA GLU A 232 23.03 5.29 -6.00
C GLU A 232 21.64 4.81 -6.42
N LYS A 233 21.17 5.34 -7.55
CA LYS A 233 19.91 4.91 -8.14
C LYS A 233 20.17 3.75 -9.10
N GLU A 234 19.49 2.65 -8.87
CA GLU A 234 19.35 1.63 -9.91
C GLU A 234 18.55 2.21 -11.09
N ASP A 235 18.78 1.64 -12.26
CA ASP A 235 18.02 1.92 -13.48
C ASP A 235 16.51 1.82 -13.19
N PRO A 236 15.71 2.89 -13.38
CA PRO A 236 14.28 2.91 -13.07
C PRO A 236 13.50 1.78 -13.76
N VAL A 237 13.91 1.39 -14.97
CA VAL A 237 13.29 0.28 -15.71
C VAL A 237 13.54 -1.04 -14.97
N ILE A 238 14.76 -1.25 -14.47
CA ILE A 238 15.12 -2.46 -13.71
C ILE A 238 14.38 -2.48 -12.37
N THR A 239 14.28 -1.36 -11.65
CA THR A 239 13.51 -1.27 -10.40
C THR A 239 12.03 -1.59 -10.62
N LYS A 240 11.42 -1.07 -11.70
CA LYS A 240 10.04 -1.39 -12.10
C LYS A 240 9.86 -2.90 -12.34
N LEU A 241 10.71 -3.49 -13.18
CA LEU A 241 10.67 -4.92 -13.48
C LEU A 241 10.84 -5.80 -12.22
N LYS A 242 11.71 -5.41 -11.30
CA LYS A 242 11.87 -6.14 -10.02
C LYS A 242 10.59 -6.15 -9.20
N SER A 243 9.93 -5.00 -9.08
CA SER A 243 8.66 -4.86 -8.35
C SER A 243 7.55 -5.67 -9.02
N GLU A 244 7.43 -5.61 -10.35
CA GLU A 244 6.47 -6.41 -11.12
C GLU A 244 6.69 -7.92 -10.93
N MET A 245 7.94 -8.39 -11.02
CA MET A 245 8.27 -9.79 -10.76
C MET A 245 7.92 -10.24 -9.34
N LEU A 246 8.15 -9.38 -8.33
CA LEU A 246 7.80 -9.67 -6.94
C LEU A 246 6.29 -9.77 -6.74
N MET A 247 5.53 -8.83 -7.31
CA MET A 247 4.07 -8.88 -7.27
C MET A 247 3.54 -10.14 -7.97
N ALA A 248 4.18 -10.58 -9.05
CA ALA A 248 3.76 -11.78 -9.77
C ALA A 248 4.04 -13.10 -9.05
N CYS A 249 4.88 -13.10 -8.00
CA CYS A 249 5.14 -14.29 -7.20
C CYS A 249 3.85 -14.87 -6.58
N GLU A 250 2.86 -14.03 -6.25
CA GLU A 250 1.58 -14.50 -5.69
C GLU A 250 0.78 -15.38 -6.65
N PHE A 251 1.06 -15.29 -7.95
CA PHE A 251 0.45 -16.11 -9.02
C PHE A 251 1.32 -17.32 -9.41
N GLY A 252 2.27 -17.70 -8.56
CA GLY A 252 3.15 -18.84 -8.78
C GLY A 252 4.14 -18.64 -9.92
N LEU A 253 4.77 -19.74 -10.34
CA LEU A 253 5.82 -19.73 -11.36
C LEU A 253 5.34 -19.18 -12.69
N ALA A 254 4.07 -19.44 -13.03
CA ALA A 254 3.46 -18.95 -14.27
C ALA A 254 3.47 -17.42 -14.34
N GLY A 255 3.14 -16.72 -13.24
CA GLY A 255 3.19 -15.26 -13.16
C GLY A 255 4.60 -14.72 -13.39
N VAL A 256 5.60 -15.29 -12.71
CA VAL A 256 7.00 -14.86 -12.86
C VAL A 256 7.52 -15.14 -14.27
N ILE A 257 7.18 -16.29 -14.87
CA ILE A 257 7.59 -16.67 -16.23
C ILE A 257 6.95 -15.74 -17.27
N ALA A 258 5.68 -15.36 -17.09
CA ALA A 258 4.98 -14.46 -17.99
C ALA A 258 5.75 -13.12 -18.11
N ILE A 259 6.17 -12.55 -16.99
CA ILE A 259 6.98 -11.33 -16.97
C ILE A 259 8.39 -11.59 -17.54
N TRP A 260 9.05 -12.68 -17.14
CA TRP A 260 10.41 -12.98 -17.61
C TRP A 260 10.49 -13.08 -19.14
N ASN A 261 9.45 -13.60 -19.78
CA ASN A 261 9.41 -13.79 -21.22
C ASN A 261 9.26 -12.48 -22.01
N THR A 262 8.76 -11.40 -21.41
CA THR A 262 8.69 -10.08 -22.07
C THR A 262 10.02 -9.31 -22.03
N LEU A 263 11.00 -9.78 -21.25
CA LEU A 263 12.27 -9.08 -21.03
C LEU A 263 13.27 -9.24 -22.19
N THR A 264 13.98 -8.16 -22.51
CA THR A 264 15.12 -8.17 -23.44
C THR A 264 16.31 -8.96 -22.88
N PRO A 265 17.25 -9.45 -23.73
CA PRO A 265 18.44 -10.16 -23.26
C PRO A 265 19.29 -9.37 -22.24
N ALA A 266 19.36 -8.05 -22.41
CA ALA A 266 20.09 -7.16 -21.49
C ALA A 266 19.41 -7.07 -20.12
N GLN A 267 18.07 -6.99 -20.08
CA GLN A 267 17.29 -7.00 -18.84
C GLN A 267 17.41 -8.36 -18.13
N LYS A 268 17.29 -9.48 -18.86
CA LYS A 268 17.46 -10.84 -18.31
C LYS A 268 18.82 -10.99 -17.61
N LYS A 269 19.90 -10.54 -18.26
CA LYS A 269 21.24 -10.57 -17.68
C LYS A 269 21.33 -9.80 -16.35
N LYS A 270 20.70 -8.62 -16.27
CA LYS A 270 20.68 -7.79 -15.05
C LYS A 270 19.79 -8.39 -13.94
N LEU A 271 18.77 -9.16 -14.30
CA LEU A 271 17.74 -9.67 -13.40
C LEU A 271 17.91 -11.14 -13.01
N GLU A 272 18.95 -11.83 -13.47
CA GLU A 272 19.12 -13.28 -13.23
C GLU A 272 19.10 -13.66 -11.74
N SER A 273 19.81 -12.89 -10.89
CA SER A 273 19.79 -13.11 -9.43
C SER A 273 18.40 -12.86 -8.84
N HIS A 274 17.70 -11.82 -9.30
CA HIS A 274 16.35 -11.48 -8.86
C HIS A 274 15.32 -12.55 -9.28
N LYS A 275 15.48 -13.11 -10.48
CA LYS A 275 14.66 -14.22 -10.99
C LYS A 275 14.71 -15.43 -10.09
N ASN A 276 15.91 -15.83 -9.64
CA ASN A 276 16.06 -17.00 -8.78
C ASN A 276 15.37 -16.81 -7.43
N MET A 277 15.48 -15.61 -6.85
CA MET A 277 14.74 -15.26 -5.64
C MET A 277 13.22 -15.30 -5.87
N CYS A 278 12.72 -14.71 -6.97
CA CYS A 278 11.29 -14.73 -7.31
C CYS A 278 10.79 -16.16 -7.56
N LYS A 279 11.61 -17.01 -8.18
CA LYS A 279 11.29 -18.41 -8.42
C LYS A 279 11.05 -19.17 -7.11
N GLU A 280 11.99 -19.08 -6.17
CA GLU A 280 11.85 -19.75 -4.85
C GLU A 280 10.62 -19.23 -4.08
N SER A 281 10.35 -17.92 -4.14
CA SER A 281 9.15 -17.33 -3.54
C SER A 281 7.85 -17.82 -4.20
N ALA A 282 7.82 -17.89 -5.53
CA ALA A 282 6.66 -18.35 -6.29
C ALA A 282 6.35 -19.84 -6.05
N GLU A 283 7.38 -20.69 -6.00
CA GLU A 283 7.24 -22.10 -5.64
C GLU A 283 6.70 -22.26 -4.21
N GLU A 284 7.09 -21.37 -3.29
CA GLU A 284 6.56 -21.37 -1.92
C GLU A 284 5.09 -20.97 -1.86
N TYR A 285 4.67 -19.95 -2.63
CA TYR A 285 3.25 -19.62 -2.77
C TYR A 285 2.43 -20.81 -3.28
N GLU A 286 2.92 -21.53 -4.29
CA GLU A 286 2.26 -22.73 -4.81
C GLU A 286 2.21 -23.87 -3.77
N ARG A 287 3.27 -24.08 -2.98
CA ARG A 287 3.28 -25.06 -1.89
C ARG A 287 2.25 -24.72 -0.82
N GLN A 288 2.18 -23.46 -0.39
CA GLN A 288 1.21 -23.02 0.61
C GLN A 288 -0.23 -23.11 0.10
N ALA A 289 -0.48 -22.79 -1.17
CA ALA A 289 -1.79 -22.95 -1.79
C ALA A 289 -2.24 -24.43 -1.79
N LYS A 290 -1.35 -25.35 -2.17
CA LYS A 290 -1.63 -26.80 -2.12
C LYS A 290 -1.93 -27.29 -0.71
N MET A 291 -1.13 -26.87 0.28
CA MET A 291 -1.36 -27.23 1.69
C MET A 291 -2.67 -26.66 2.25
N ALA A 292 -3.14 -25.52 1.73
CA ALA A 292 -4.41 -24.94 2.14
C ALA A 292 -5.64 -25.67 1.56
N ASP A 293 -5.47 -26.33 0.41
CA ASP A 293 -6.50 -27.16 -0.24
C ASP A 293 -6.50 -28.62 0.26
N GLU A 294 -5.44 -29.07 0.95
CA GLU A 294 -5.35 -30.42 1.52
C GLU A 294 -6.19 -30.55 2.80
N THR A 295 -7.06 -31.56 2.85
CA THR A 295 -7.75 -31.91 4.10
C THR A 295 -6.81 -32.71 5.02
N PRO A 296 -7.05 -32.76 6.35
CA PRO A 296 -6.26 -33.62 7.25
C PRO A 296 -6.22 -35.09 6.81
N GLN A 297 -7.22 -35.58 6.07
CA GLN A 297 -7.25 -36.94 5.53
C GLN A 297 -6.33 -37.12 4.31
N ASP A 298 -6.07 -36.06 3.55
CA ASP A 298 -5.15 -36.09 2.40
C ASP A 298 -3.68 -36.13 2.87
N SER A 299 -3.37 -35.44 3.98
CA SER A 299 -2.02 -35.47 4.60
C SER A 299 -1.63 -36.83 5.22
N ILE A 300 -2.57 -37.78 5.34
CA ILE A 300 -2.32 -39.14 5.87
C ILE A 300 -2.00 -40.14 4.74
N ARG A 301 -2.17 -39.75 3.47
CA ARG A 301 -1.81 -40.61 2.34
C ARG A 301 -0.34 -40.41 1.97
N ASN A 302 0.47 -41.44 2.19
CA ASN A 302 1.81 -41.55 1.60
C ASN A 302 1.71 -41.63 0.05
N PRO A 303 2.81 -41.36 -0.69
CA PRO A 303 2.81 -41.21 -2.15
C PRO A 303 2.22 -42.39 -2.95
N ASP A 304 2.08 -43.56 -2.34
CA ASP A 304 1.62 -44.79 -2.99
C ASP A 304 0.15 -45.15 -2.70
N GLY A 305 -0.63 -44.24 -2.10
CA GLY A 305 -2.10 -44.36 -2.03
C GLY A 305 -2.66 -45.47 -1.11
N GLN A 306 -1.85 -46.10 -0.27
CA GLN A 306 -2.35 -47.04 0.76
C GLN A 306 -2.57 -46.35 2.10
N ILE A 307 -3.76 -46.57 2.68
CA ILE A 307 -4.09 -46.16 4.05
C ILE A 307 -3.23 -47.02 4.99
N ALA A 308 -2.39 -46.40 5.81
CA ALA A 308 -1.63 -47.13 6.83
C ALA A 308 -2.59 -47.92 7.73
N PRO A 309 -2.37 -49.22 7.97
CA PRO A 309 -3.26 -50.00 8.82
C PRO A 309 -3.20 -49.44 10.25
N VAL A 310 -4.35 -48.96 10.71
CA VAL A 310 -4.53 -48.52 12.09
C VAL A 310 -4.65 -49.76 12.96
N ASN A 311 -3.54 -50.17 13.60
CA ASN A 311 -3.61 -51.07 14.74
C ASN A 311 -3.73 -50.24 16.01
N LEU A 312 -4.95 -50.17 16.55
CA LEU A 312 -5.19 -49.71 17.92
C LEU A 312 -4.84 -50.85 18.90
N PRO A 313 -4.23 -50.54 20.06
CA PRO A 313 -4.07 -51.49 21.15
C PRO A 313 -5.40 -51.89 21.78
#